data_AF-A0A1Y1UIG8-F1
#
_entry.id   AF-A0A1Y1UIG8-F1
#
_cell.length_a   1.000
_cell.length_b   1.000
_cell.length_c   1.000
_cell.angle_alpha   90.00
_cell.angle_beta   90.00
_cell.angle_gamma   90.00
#
_symmetry.space_group_name_H-M   'P 1'
#
loop_
_entity.id
_entity.type
_entity.pdbx_description
1 polymer ?
#
loop_
_entity_poly.entity_id
_entity_poly.type
_entity_poly.pdbx_seq_one_letter_code
_entity_poly.pdbx_strand_id
1 'polypeptide(L)'
;MSVTRGTSILGSPFLNLTVIDKALLTCTDLSERIKLLSAKIHVLSRDANIGINRSSPSEPGTMKGYGVWEETRLMRTRLELARALMTMPGRMAEAESEITTVLSDCKRCSKMLPHSRTRTRKVAGDLATVHPDGAVVDDYAQPAKSEDELPTGNPALGDLNHIQRVRLEALRLLVDVEEALGREGRTKRWRDLIGQLEKEAQQSGDGG
;
A
#
# COMPACT_ATOMS: atom_id res chain seq x y z
N MET A 1 -27.48 30.45 -20.81
CA MET A 1 -27.19 30.62 -19.38
C MET A 1 -25.91 29.87 -19.05
N SER A 2 -24.78 30.56 -18.96
CA SER A 2 -23.48 29.93 -18.70
C SER A 2 -23.31 29.74 -17.20
N VAL A 3 -23.30 28.49 -16.74
CA VAL A 3 -22.98 28.15 -15.35
C VAL A 3 -21.49 28.41 -15.15
N THR A 4 -21.15 29.50 -14.45
CA THR A 4 -19.79 29.73 -13.96
C THR A 4 -19.45 28.60 -13.00
N ARG A 5 -18.63 27.64 -13.45
CA ARG A 5 -18.00 26.65 -12.57
C ARG A 5 -17.16 27.44 -11.56
N GLY A 6 -17.67 27.58 -10.33
CA GLY A 6 -16.90 28.13 -9.24
C GLY A 6 -15.57 27.40 -9.18
N THR A 7 -14.47 28.14 -9.29
CA THR A 7 -13.14 27.60 -9.08
C THR A 7 -13.11 27.05 -7.67
N SER A 8 -13.22 25.73 -7.53
CA SER A 8 -13.11 25.06 -6.25
C SER A 8 -11.82 25.54 -5.59
N ILE A 9 -11.89 25.98 -4.32
CA ILE A 9 -10.73 26.38 -3.52
C ILE A 9 -9.64 25.27 -3.52
N LEU A 10 -10.04 24.03 -3.78
CA LEU A 10 -9.19 22.84 -3.93
C LEU A 10 -8.36 22.82 -5.24
N GLY A 11 -8.61 23.76 -6.15
CA GLY A 11 -7.77 24.04 -7.31
C GLY A 11 -6.74 25.15 -7.07
N SER A 12 -6.68 25.70 -5.84
CA SER A 12 -5.73 26.75 -5.50
C SER A 12 -4.29 26.24 -5.61
N PRO A 13 -3.40 26.93 -6.36
CA PRO A 13 -1.99 26.55 -6.46
C PRO A 13 -1.25 26.62 -5.11
N PHE A 14 -1.84 27.30 -4.13
CA PHE A 14 -1.28 27.44 -2.79
C PHE A 14 -1.53 26.20 -1.91
N LEU A 15 -2.51 25.36 -2.23
CA LEU A 15 -2.82 24.15 -1.47
C LEU A 15 -2.09 22.93 -2.07
N ASN A 16 -0.76 22.90 -1.93
CA ASN A 16 0.05 21.74 -2.34
C ASN A 16 0.40 20.85 -1.12
N LEU A 17 0.75 19.58 -1.39
CA LEU A 17 1.09 18.62 -0.34
C LEU A 17 2.24 19.11 0.55
N THR A 18 3.23 19.80 0.00
CA THR A 18 4.38 20.31 0.75
C THR A 18 3.96 21.35 1.79
N VAL A 19 3.02 22.24 1.45
CA VAL A 19 2.48 23.24 2.39
C VAL A 19 1.69 22.55 3.50
N ILE A 20 0.84 21.58 3.15
CA ILE A 20 0.06 20.82 4.14
C ILE A 20 0.98 20.02 5.07
N ASP A 21 2.01 19.36 4.53
CA ASP A 21 2.98 18.59 5.31
C ASP A 21 3.76 19.50 6.28
N LYS A 22 4.19 20.69 5.84
CA LYS A 22 4.82 21.68 6.72
C LYS A 22 3.87 22.17 7.83
N ALA A 23 2.62 22.47 7.48
CA ALA A 23 1.62 22.89 8.46
C ALA A 23 1.33 21.78 9.50
N LEU A 24 1.26 20.51 9.07
CA LEU A 24 1.06 19.36 9.95
C LEU A 24 2.20 19.15 10.96
N LEU A 25 3.43 19.56 10.61
CA LEU A 25 4.58 19.49 11.52
C LEU A 25 4.51 20.55 12.62
N THR A 26 3.96 21.73 12.34
CA THR A 26 3.85 22.84 13.30
C THR A 26 2.51 22.89 14.03
N CYS A 27 1.52 22.11 13.58
CA CYS A 27 0.16 22.14 14.11
C CYS A 27 0.08 21.46 15.48
N THR A 28 -0.16 22.24 16.53
CA THR A 28 -0.39 21.76 17.90
C THR A 28 -1.86 21.53 18.20
N ASP A 29 -2.76 22.28 17.55
CA ASP A 29 -4.19 22.14 17.75
C ASP A 29 -4.72 20.89 17.04
N LEU A 30 -5.49 20.08 17.78
CA LEU A 30 -6.00 18.82 17.29
C LEU A 30 -7.09 18.99 16.22
N SER A 31 -7.93 20.02 16.35
CA SER A 31 -9.02 20.30 15.40
C SER A 31 -8.45 20.77 14.07
N GLU A 32 -7.45 21.66 14.09
CA GLU A 32 -6.70 22.08 12.92
C GLU A 32 -5.93 20.91 12.29
N ARG A 33 -5.29 20.05 13.09
CA ARG A 33 -4.61 18.86 12.58
C ARG A 33 -5.56 17.95 11.81
N ILE A 34 -6.77 17.73 12.32
CA ILE A 34 -7.80 16.95 11.63
C ILE A 34 -8.16 17.60 10.28
N LYS A 35 -8.39 18.91 10.24
CA LYS A 35 -8.69 19.63 9.00
C LYS A 35 -7.55 19.50 7.97
N LEU A 36 -6.30 19.63 8.42
CA LEU A 36 -5.12 19.49 7.56
C LEU A 36 -4.96 18.04 7.03
N LEU A 37 -5.19 17.02 7.87
CA LEU A 37 -5.16 15.62 7.45
C LEU A 37 -6.29 15.32 6.44
N SER A 38 -7.50 15.82 6.68
CA SER A 38 -8.61 15.70 5.71
C SER A 38 -8.30 16.39 4.38
N ALA A 39 -7.67 17.57 4.42
CA ALA A 39 -7.23 18.27 3.21
C ALA A 39 -6.14 17.45 2.47
N LYS A 40 -5.17 16.88 3.20
CA LYS A 40 -4.14 16.01 2.63
C LYS A 40 -4.73 14.77 1.96
N ILE A 41 -5.71 14.11 2.60
CA ILE A 41 -6.45 12.98 2.02
C ILE A 41 -7.13 13.38 0.71
N HIS A 42 -7.75 14.57 0.65
CA HIS A 42 -8.40 15.05 -0.55
C HIS A 42 -7.41 15.23 -1.71
N VAL A 43 -6.25 15.85 -1.45
CA VAL A 43 -5.20 16.05 -2.47
C VAL A 43 -4.63 14.70 -2.93
N LEU A 44 -4.25 13.82 -2.00
CA LEU A 44 -3.73 12.48 -2.33
C LEU A 44 -4.76 11.63 -3.11
N SER A 45 -6.03 11.69 -2.73
CA SER A 45 -7.10 10.94 -3.42
C SER A 45 -7.32 11.45 -4.84
N ARG A 46 -7.17 12.76 -5.06
CA ARG A 46 -7.23 13.36 -6.39
C ARG A 46 -6.08 12.85 -7.27
N ASP A 47 -4.87 12.84 -6.73
CA ASP A 47 -3.68 12.41 -7.48
C ASP A 47 -3.71 10.91 -7.80
N ALA A 48 -4.15 10.07 -6.86
CA ALA A 48 -4.35 8.63 -7.08
C ALA A 48 -5.38 8.35 -8.21
N ASN A 49 -6.49 9.09 -8.24
CA ASN A 49 -7.50 8.94 -9.29
C ASN A 49 -7.03 9.40 -10.68
N ILE A 50 -6.12 10.38 -10.75
CA ILE A 50 -5.52 10.80 -12.02
C ILE A 50 -4.64 9.69 -12.60
N GLY A 51 -3.92 8.95 -11.75
CA GLY A 51 -3.09 7.83 -12.15
C GLY A 51 -3.89 6.70 -12.81
N ILE A 52 -5.02 6.31 -12.20
CA ILE A 52 -5.85 5.19 -12.67
C ILE A 52 -6.44 5.47 -14.07
N ASN A 53 -6.95 6.68 -14.30
CA ASN A 53 -7.61 7.04 -15.57
C ASN A 53 -6.65 7.28 -16.74
N ARG A 54 -5.34 7.48 -16.48
CA ARG A 54 -4.34 7.75 -17.52
C ARG A 54 -3.65 6.50 -18.06
N SER A 55 -3.83 5.35 -17.41
CA SER A 55 -3.38 4.05 -17.91
C SER A 55 -4.25 3.64 -19.12
N SER A 56 -3.96 4.24 -20.27
CA SER A 56 -4.50 3.78 -21.55
C SER A 56 -4.04 2.33 -21.75
N PRO A 57 -4.93 1.40 -22.15
CA PRO A 57 -4.68 -0.04 -22.14
C PRO A 57 -3.65 -0.54 -23.19
N SER A 58 -2.84 0.34 -23.78
CA SER A 58 -2.05 0.04 -24.98
C SER A 58 -0.66 -0.56 -24.72
N GLU A 59 -0.12 -0.55 -23.51
CA GLU A 59 1.21 -1.13 -23.25
C GLU A 59 1.23 -2.15 -22.09
N PRO A 60 1.20 -3.47 -22.40
CA PRO A 60 1.34 -4.52 -21.41
C PRO A 60 2.80 -4.66 -21.01
N GLY A 61 3.28 -3.86 -20.06
CA GLY A 61 4.61 -4.11 -19.51
C GLY A 61 5.14 -3.14 -18.47
N THR A 62 4.79 -1.86 -18.56
CA THR A 62 5.60 -0.83 -17.87
C THR A 62 4.74 0.06 -17.00
N MET A 63 5.07 0.15 -15.71
CA MET A 63 4.49 1.03 -14.67
C MET A 63 3.24 0.56 -13.90
N LYS A 64 3.26 -0.66 -13.34
CA LYS A 64 2.30 -1.05 -12.28
C LYS A 64 2.71 -0.68 -10.85
N GLY A 65 3.95 -0.24 -10.63
CA GLY A 65 4.50 0.00 -9.27
C GLY A 65 4.13 1.35 -8.65
N TYR A 66 4.04 2.43 -9.44
CA TYR A 66 3.90 3.79 -8.90
C TYR A 66 2.58 4.06 -8.18
N GLY A 67 1.48 3.41 -8.59
CA GLY A 67 0.17 3.61 -7.92
C GLY A 67 0.20 3.17 -6.46
N VAL A 68 0.75 1.97 -6.20
CA VAL A 68 0.67 1.32 -4.89
C VAL A 68 1.31 2.16 -3.78
N TRP A 69 2.37 2.91 -4.10
CA TRP A 69 3.04 3.81 -3.15
C TRP A 69 2.14 5.00 -2.76
N GLU A 70 1.47 5.63 -3.71
CA GLU A 70 0.55 6.74 -3.44
C GLU A 70 -0.70 6.25 -2.70
N GLU A 71 -1.25 5.08 -3.05
CA GLU A 71 -2.34 4.48 -2.28
C GLU A 71 -1.90 4.17 -0.84
N THR A 72 -0.68 3.67 -0.64
CA THR A 72 -0.15 3.40 0.70
C THR A 72 0.02 4.68 1.51
N ARG A 73 0.47 5.77 0.88
CA ARG A 73 0.58 7.09 1.50
C ARG A 73 -0.79 7.65 1.90
N LEU A 74 -1.80 7.50 1.04
CA LEU A 74 -3.18 7.85 1.33
C LEU A 74 -3.72 7.04 2.53
N MET A 75 -3.52 5.72 2.53
CA MET A 75 -3.95 4.85 3.62
C MET A 75 -3.31 5.24 4.97
N ARG A 76 -2.00 5.53 4.99
CA ARG A 76 -1.32 6.01 6.21
C ARG A 76 -1.89 7.33 6.71
N THR A 77 -2.15 8.28 5.79
CA THR A 77 -2.75 9.57 6.15
C THR A 77 -4.15 9.38 6.75
N ARG A 78 -4.95 8.43 6.24
CA ARG A 78 -6.25 8.05 6.84
C ARG A 78 -6.10 7.44 8.23
N LEU A 79 -5.08 6.60 8.47
CA LEU A 79 -4.81 6.07 9.82
C LEU A 79 -4.38 7.17 10.80
N GLU A 80 -3.57 8.14 10.36
CA GLU A 80 -3.25 9.32 11.16
C GLU A 80 -4.50 10.14 11.50
N LEU A 81 -5.40 10.32 10.53
CA LEU A 81 -6.70 10.98 10.76
C LEU A 81 -7.54 10.20 11.78
N ALA A 82 -7.64 8.87 11.63
CA ALA A 82 -8.38 8.03 12.56
C ALA A 82 -7.83 8.14 13.99
N ARG A 83 -6.51 8.11 14.18
CA ARG A 83 -5.87 8.32 15.49
C ARG A 83 -6.24 9.67 16.08
N ALA A 84 -6.20 10.75 15.29
CA ALA A 84 -6.59 12.08 15.75
C ALA A 84 -8.08 12.13 16.13
N LEU A 85 -8.96 11.49 15.34
CA LEU A 85 -10.39 11.40 15.64
C LEU A 85 -10.67 10.64 16.94
N MET A 86 -9.96 9.53 17.21
CA MET A 86 -10.10 8.74 18.44
C MET A 86 -9.76 9.53 19.70
N THR A 87 -8.91 10.56 19.60
CA THR A 87 -8.59 11.42 20.75
C THR A 87 -9.68 12.45 21.06
N MET A 88 -10.65 12.66 20.17
CA MET A 88 -11.75 13.59 20.39
C MET A 88 -13.03 12.86 20.87
N PRO A 89 -13.64 13.30 21.98
CA PRO A 89 -14.90 12.72 22.45
C PRO A 89 -15.99 12.79 21.38
N GLY A 90 -16.74 11.69 21.22
CA GLY A 90 -17.88 11.61 20.29
C GLY A 90 -17.54 11.36 18.82
N ARG A 91 -16.25 11.22 18.44
CA ARG A 91 -15.83 11.00 17.04
C ARG A 91 -15.33 9.59 16.71
N MET A 92 -15.57 8.62 17.60
CA MET A 92 -15.18 7.22 17.39
C MET A 92 -15.80 6.60 16.12
N ALA A 93 -17.04 6.97 15.78
CA ALA A 93 -17.70 6.46 14.56
C ALA A 93 -17.00 6.93 13.28
N GLU A 94 -16.47 8.15 13.27
CA GLU A 94 -15.72 8.67 12.13
C GLU A 94 -14.35 7.98 12.01
N ALA A 95 -13.68 7.73 13.14
CA ALA A 95 -12.47 6.93 13.17
C ALA A 95 -12.71 5.49 12.63
N GLU A 96 -13.79 4.83 13.07
CA GLU A 96 -14.22 3.51 12.57
C GLU A 96 -14.38 3.51 11.04
N SER A 97 -15.00 4.56 10.49
CA SER A 97 -15.24 4.72 9.05
C SER A 97 -13.93 4.85 8.26
N GLU A 98 -13.00 5.68 8.73
CA GLU A 98 -11.68 5.86 8.12
C GLU A 98 -10.86 4.56 8.14
N ILE A 99 -10.83 3.86 9.28
CA ILE A 99 -10.13 2.57 9.43
C ILE A 99 -10.72 1.51 8.49
N THR A 100 -12.04 1.43 8.39
CA THR A 100 -12.74 0.48 7.51
C THR A 100 -12.44 0.73 6.03
N THR A 101 -12.31 2.01 5.66
CA THR A 101 -11.88 2.40 4.31
C THR A 101 -10.47 1.90 4.01
N VAL A 102 -9.52 2.10 4.93
CA VAL A 102 -8.14 1.60 4.79
C VAL A 102 -8.10 0.07 4.66
N LEU A 103 -8.89 -0.67 5.44
CA LEU A 103 -8.95 -2.13 5.33
C LEU A 103 -9.46 -2.60 3.97
N SER A 104 -10.43 -1.88 3.42
CA SER A 104 -11.00 -2.16 2.09
C SER A 104 -9.98 -1.88 0.99
N ASP A 105 -9.24 -0.78 1.09
CA ASP A 105 -8.16 -0.42 0.17
C ASP A 105 -6.99 -1.42 0.25
N CYS A 106 -6.58 -1.84 1.45
CA CYS A 106 -5.56 -2.88 1.63
C CYS A 106 -5.96 -4.17 0.91
N LYS A 107 -7.21 -4.62 1.07
CA LYS A 107 -7.73 -5.82 0.39
C LYS A 107 -7.73 -5.66 -1.13
N ARG A 108 -8.03 -4.47 -1.64
CA ARG A 108 -7.96 -4.15 -3.08
C ARG A 108 -6.51 -4.23 -3.58
N CYS A 109 -5.58 -3.55 -2.92
CA CYS A 109 -4.17 -3.52 -3.31
C CYS A 109 -3.53 -4.92 -3.26
N SER A 110 -3.82 -5.74 -2.24
CA SER A 110 -3.33 -7.12 -2.17
C SER A 110 -3.81 -8.02 -3.32
N LYS A 111 -4.99 -7.75 -3.91
CA LYS A 111 -5.48 -8.49 -5.08
C LYS A 111 -4.83 -8.03 -6.39
N MET A 112 -4.41 -6.77 -6.47
CA MET A 112 -3.80 -6.19 -7.67
C MET A 112 -2.33 -6.59 -7.82
N LEU A 113 -1.65 -6.83 -6.70
CA LEU A 113 -0.30 -7.35 -6.74
C LEU A 113 -0.33 -8.76 -7.34
N PRO A 114 0.46 -9.01 -8.40
CA PRO A 114 0.57 -10.33 -8.96
C PRO A 114 1.00 -11.23 -7.81
N HIS A 115 0.13 -12.16 -7.42
CA HIS A 115 0.56 -13.23 -6.54
C HIS A 115 1.71 -13.85 -7.30
N SER A 116 2.92 -13.70 -6.78
CA SER A 116 4.03 -14.57 -7.11
C SER A 116 3.67 -15.96 -6.58
N ARG A 117 2.58 -16.53 -7.11
CA ARG A 117 2.54 -17.92 -7.49
C ARG A 117 3.73 -18.02 -8.41
N THR A 118 4.86 -18.38 -7.81
CA THR A 118 5.65 -19.53 -8.25
C THR A 118 4.67 -20.52 -8.88
N ARG A 119 4.31 -20.23 -10.13
CA ARG A 119 4.10 -21.23 -11.14
C ARG A 119 5.49 -21.86 -11.19
N THR A 120 5.76 -22.76 -10.26
CA THR A 120 6.33 -24.06 -10.60
C THR A 120 5.41 -24.57 -11.69
N ARG A 121 5.61 -24.03 -12.90
CA ARG A 121 5.26 -24.66 -14.14
C ARG A 121 6.00 -25.97 -13.95
N LYS A 122 5.26 -26.99 -13.54
CA LYS A 122 5.61 -28.38 -13.81
C LYS A 122 5.94 -28.29 -15.30
N VAL A 123 7.22 -28.14 -15.61
CA VAL A 123 7.76 -28.51 -16.90
C VAL A 123 7.56 -30.02 -16.84
N ALA A 124 6.34 -30.44 -17.16
CA ALA A 124 6.08 -31.81 -17.55
C ALA A 124 7.10 -32.01 -18.65
N GLY A 125 8.09 -32.85 -18.34
CA GLY A 125 9.20 -33.13 -19.23
C GLY A 125 8.62 -33.62 -20.55
N ASP A 126 8.67 -32.76 -21.55
CA ASP A 126 8.65 -33.19 -22.93
C ASP A 126 10.08 -33.04 -23.44
N LEU A 127 10.69 -34.21 -23.61
CA LEU A 127 11.77 -34.56 -24.53
C LEU A 127 12.94 -33.58 -24.67
N ALA A 128 14.07 -33.96 -24.06
CA ALA A 128 15.37 -33.79 -24.69
C ALA A 128 16.02 -35.17 -24.83
N THR A 129 15.91 -35.68 -26.05
CA THR A 129 16.64 -36.78 -26.66
C THR A 129 18.14 -36.67 -26.34
N VAL A 130 18.70 -37.77 -25.85
CA VAL A 130 20.14 -37.98 -25.69
C VAL A 130 20.80 -37.88 -27.07
N HIS A 131 21.68 -36.91 -27.27
CA HIS A 131 22.67 -36.95 -28.34
C HIS A 131 24.01 -37.45 -27.76
N PRO A 132 24.50 -38.62 -28.18
CA PRO A 132 25.85 -39.06 -27.92
C PRO A 132 26.73 -38.65 -29.10
N ASP A 133 27.35 -37.47 -29.06
CA ASP A 133 28.70 -37.35 -29.60
C ASP A 133 29.40 -36.08 -29.14
N GLY A 134 30.66 -36.26 -28.76
CA GLY A 134 31.49 -35.27 -28.11
C GLY A 134 32.06 -34.24 -29.06
N ALA A 135 32.18 -33.02 -28.55
CA ALA A 135 33.19 -32.07 -29.00
C ALA A 135 33.54 -31.16 -27.81
N VAL A 136 34.72 -31.40 -27.26
CA VAL A 136 35.43 -30.53 -26.33
C VAL A 136 35.85 -29.28 -27.11
N VAL A 137 35.47 -28.09 -26.66
CA VAL A 137 36.21 -26.87 -27.01
C VAL A 137 36.37 -25.99 -25.78
N ASP A 138 37.63 -25.63 -25.60
CA ASP A 138 38.26 -24.87 -24.54
C ASP A 138 37.79 -23.41 -24.43
N ASP A 139 37.92 -22.93 -23.18
CA ASP A 139 38.60 -21.69 -22.80
C ASP A 139 38.24 -20.41 -23.56
N TYR A 140 37.54 -19.47 -22.91
CA TYR A 140 37.81 -18.03 -23.05
C TYR A 140 37.20 -17.23 -21.88
N ALA A 141 38.10 -16.71 -21.04
CA ALA A 141 38.05 -15.45 -20.29
C ALA A 141 36.78 -15.11 -19.48
N GLN A 142 36.87 -15.28 -18.16
CA GLN A 142 35.98 -14.60 -17.20
C GLN A 142 36.35 -13.11 -17.09
N PRO A 143 35.46 -12.16 -17.46
CA PRO A 143 35.64 -10.76 -17.11
C PRO A 143 35.40 -10.53 -15.61
N ALA A 144 36.24 -9.69 -15.04
CA ALA A 144 36.25 -9.30 -13.64
C ALA A 144 34.86 -8.83 -13.16
N LYS A 145 34.43 -9.38 -12.02
CA LYS A 145 33.23 -8.99 -11.28
C LYS A 145 33.38 -7.55 -10.79
N SER A 146 32.64 -6.63 -11.39
CA SER A 146 32.41 -5.29 -10.86
C SER A 146 31.41 -5.39 -9.69
N GLU A 147 31.87 -5.13 -8.47
CA GLU A 147 31.13 -5.23 -7.20
C GLU A 147 30.14 -4.07 -6.95
N ASP A 148 29.43 -3.60 -7.98
CA ASP A 148 28.42 -2.54 -7.84
C ASP A 148 27.03 -3.04 -8.29
N GLU A 149 26.66 -4.24 -7.82
CA GLU A 149 25.31 -4.78 -7.95
C GLU A 149 24.38 -3.98 -7.00
N LEU A 150 23.80 -2.90 -7.52
CA LEU A 150 22.59 -2.28 -6.98
C LEU A 150 21.61 -3.40 -6.59
N PRO A 151 21.02 -3.38 -5.39
CA PRO A 151 20.13 -4.44 -4.94
C PRO A 151 18.94 -4.56 -5.89
N THR A 152 18.98 -5.54 -6.79
CA THR A 152 17.89 -5.94 -7.69
C THR A 152 16.80 -6.69 -6.91
N GLY A 153 16.48 -6.22 -5.71
CA GLY A 153 15.36 -6.71 -4.92
C GLY A 153 14.07 -6.45 -5.69
N ASN A 154 13.23 -7.47 -5.82
CA ASN A 154 11.95 -7.35 -6.52
C ASN A 154 11.08 -6.28 -5.83
N PRO A 155 10.86 -5.10 -6.44
CA PRO A 155 10.15 -3.99 -5.79
C PRO A 155 8.72 -4.38 -5.39
N ALA A 156 8.12 -5.32 -6.12
CA ALA A 156 6.77 -5.82 -5.82
C ALA A 156 6.69 -6.57 -4.47
N LEU A 157 7.78 -7.21 -4.04
CA LEU A 157 7.82 -7.88 -2.73
C LEU A 157 7.85 -6.86 -1.58
N GLY A 158 8.57 -5.75 -1.79
CA GLY A 158 8.57 -4.61 -0.88
C GLY A 158 7.16 -4.05 -0.69
N ASP A 159 6.43 -3.83 -1.77
CA ASP A 159 5.09 -3.23 -1.74
C ASP A 159 4.07 -4.06 -0.94
N LEU A 160 4.08 -5.39 -1.10
CA LEU A 160 3.19 -6.29 -0.36
C LEU A 160 3.42 -6.19 1.16
N ASN A 161 4.69 -6.15 1.58
CA ASN A 161 5.06 -6.00 2.99
C ASN A 161 4.63 -4.63 3.56
N HIS A 162 4.57 -3.59 2.74
CA HIS A 162 4.04 -2.29 3.19
C HIS A 162 2.52 -2.34 3.39
N ILE A 163 1.78 -2.92 2.43
CA ILE A 163 0.31 -3.06 2.55
C ILE A 163 -0.07 -3.92 3.76
N GLN A 164 0.62 -5.05 3.98
CA GLN A 164 0.35 -5.92 5.12
C GLN A 164 0.60 -5.21 6.45
N ARG A 165 1.67 -4.41 6.56
CA ARG A 165 1.93 -3.59 7.75
C ARG A 165 0.82 -2.58 8.01
N VAL A 166 0.40 -1.84 6.98
CA VAL A 166 -0.72 -0.89 7.09
C VAL A 166 -2.03 -1.59 7.49
N ARG A 167 -2.30 -2.79 6.94
CA ARG A 167 -3.47 -3.59 7.28
C ARG A 167 -3.46 -4.02 8.75
N LEU A 168 -2.32 -4.50 9.27
CA LEU A 168 -2.18 -4.88 10.67
C LEU A 168 -2.37 -3.67 11.60
N GLU A 169 -1.77 -2.53 11.24
CA GLU A 169 -1.96 -1.29 11.98
C GLU A 169 -3.43 -0.86 12.03
N ALA A 170 -4.12 -0.88 10.89
CA ALA A 170 -5.54 -0.57 10.80
C ALA A 170 -6.40 -1.51 11.67
N LEU A 171 -6.12 -2.81 11.67
CA LEU A 171 -6.85 -3.77 12.52
C LEU A 171 -6.63 -3.51 14.01
N ARG A 172 -5.42 -3.13 14.42
CA ARG A 172 -5.13 -2.77 15.83
C ARG A 172 -5.90 -1.53 16.25
N LEU A 173 -5.94 -0.49 15.42
CA LEU A 173 -6.78 0.68 15.69
C LEU A 173 -8.28 0.35 15.72
N LEU A 174 -8.74 -0.59 14.87
CA LEU A 174 -10.13 -1.03 14.91
C LEU A 174 -10.46 -1.74 16.23
N VAL A 175 -9.55 -2.56 16.75
CA VAL A 175 -9.68 -3.19 18.08
C VAL A 175 -9.87 -2.11 19.16
N ASP A 176 -9.02 -1.08 19.17
CA ASP A 176 -9.10 0.03 20.14
C ASP A 176 -10.46 0.77 20.03
N VAL A 177 -10.94 1.04 18.81
CA VAL A 177 -12.24 1.69 18.58
C VAL A 177 -13.40 0.82 19.08
N GLU A 178 -13.38 -0.48 18.80
CA GLU A 178 -14.45 -1.40 19.17
C GLU A 178 -14.51 -1.63 20.69
N GLU A 179 -13.36 -1.63 21.36
CA GLU A 179 -13.26 -1.63 22.82
C GLU A 179 -13.83 -0.35 23.43
N ALA A 180 -13.45 0.82 22.91
CA ALA A 180 -13.98 2.09 23.37
C ALA A 180 -15.51 2.21 23.19
N LEU A 181 -16.07 1.46 22.23
CA LEU A 181 -17.51 1.40 21.95
C LEU A 181 -18.23 0.24 22.69
N GLY A 182 -17.53 -0.57 23.49
CA GLY A 182 -18.11 -1.66 24.27
C GLY A 182 -18.56 -2.86 23.43
N ARG A 183 -17.93 -3.12 22.29
CA ARG A 183 -18.34 -4.15 21.31
C ARG A 183 -17.41 -5.37 21.33
N GLU A 184 -17.31 -6.01 22.49
CA GLU A 184 -16.36 -7.11 22.79
C GLU A 184 -16.37 -8.25 21.76
N GLY A 185 -17.55 -8.62 21.26
CA GLY A 185 -17.69 -9.69 20.27
C GLY A 185 -17.04 -9.38 18.91
N ARG A 186 -16.89 -8.09 18.55
CA ARG A 186 -16.13 -7.66 17.36
C ARG A 186 -14.64 -7.57 17.67
N THR A 187 -14.29 -6.98 18.82
CA THR A 187 -12.91 -6.91 19.33
C THR A 187 -12.21 -8.27 19.29
N LYS A 188 -12.85 -9.32 19.82
CA LYS A 188 -12.29 -10.68 19.81
C LYS A 188 -11.99 -11.18 18.40
N ARG A 189 -12.94 -11.02 17.46
CA ARG A 189 -12.76 -11.44 16.06
C ARG A 189 -11.60 -10.72 15.39
N TRP A 190 -11.44 -9.42 15.65
CA TRP A 190 -10.34 -8.64 15.08
C TRP A 190 -8.98 -9.05 15.65
N ARG A 191 -8.89 -9.33 16.95
CA ARG A 191 -7.67 -9.88 17.57
C ARG A 191 -7.31 -11.25 17.01
N ASP A 192 -8.29 -12.14 16.84
CA ASP A 192 -8.07 -13.46 16.23
C ASP A 192 -7.54 -13.32 14.79
N LEU A 193 -8.09 -12.39 14.01
CA LEU A 193 -7.63 -12.10 12.65
C LEU A 193 -6.19 -11.53 12.62
N ILE A 194 -5.85 -10.62 13.54
CA ILE A 194 -4.47 -10.11 13.69
C ILE A 194 -3.50 -11.28 13.93
N GLY A 195 -3.83 -12.17 14.89
CA GLY A 195 -3.00 -13.32 15.20
C GLY A 195 -2.83 -14.31 14.04
N GLN A 196 -3.83 -14.45 13.17
CA GLN A 196 -3.70 -15.23 11.93
C GLN A 196 -2.73 -14.57 10.94
N LEU A 197 -2.89 -13.26 10.69
CA LEU A 197 -2.05 -12.53 9.74
C LEU A 197 -0.58 -12.43 10.18
N GLU A 198 -0.32 -12.34 11.49
CA GLU A 198 1.04 -12.35 12.04
C GLU A 198 1.70 -13.72 11.87
N LYS A 199 0.95 -14.82 12.04
CA LYS A 199 1.45 -16.19 11.77
C LYS A 199 1.78 -16.39 10.30
N GLU A 200 0.91 -15.91 9.39
CA GLU A 200 1.15 -15.96 7.95
C GLU A 200 2.40 -15.16 7.54
N ALA A 201 2.60 -13.98 8.15
CA ALA A 201 3.80 -13.17 7.92
C ALA A 201 5.07 -13.89 8.36
N GLN A 202 5.06 -14.52 9.53
CA GLN A 202 6.21 -15.27 10.04
C GLN A 202 6.56 -16.47 9.14
N GLN A 203 5.55 -17.23 8.71
CA GLN A 203 5.74 -18.38 7.82
C GLN A 203 6.26 -17.98 6.44
N SER A 204 5.92 -16.78 5.96
CA SER A 204 6.39 -16.26 4.68
C SER A 204 7.84 -15.76 4.75
N GLY A 205 8.35 -15.43 5.93
CA GLY A 205 9.72 -14.96 6.15
C GLY A 205 10.77 -16.07 6.25
N ASP A 206 10.41 -17.25 6.78
CA ASP A 206 11.34 -18.37 6.99
C ASP A 206 11.61 -19.21 5.73
N GLY A 207 10.95 -18.91 4.60
CA GLY A 207 11.04 -19.67 3.35
C GLY A 207 11.85 -19.01 2.23
N GLY A 208 12.55 -17.90 2.52
CA GLY A 208 13.30 -17.09 1.56
C GLY A 208 14.80 -17.33 1.57
#